data_AF-A0A5Q4FS74-F1
#
_entry.id   AF-A0A5Q4FS74-F1
#
_cell.length_a   1.000
_cell.length_b   1.000
_cell.length_c   1.000
_cell.angle_alpha   90.00
_cell.angle_beta   90.00
_cell.angle_gamma   90.00
#
_symmetry.space_group_name_H-M   'P 1'
#
loop_
_entity.id
_entity.type
_entity.pdbx_description
1 polymer ?
#
loop_
_entity_poly.entity_id
_entity_poly.type
_entity_poly.pdbx_seq_one_letter_code
_entity_poly.pdbx_strand_id
1 'polypeptide(L)'
;MTDREDPGSSAACPVCGSTSWERVRRTAEATHGSIAILAEGVSVDRCVCGHRRVPMAFRDAASSACSASIPVARGRRLRPDACVGCGASMSMPVRRSVRAVTVSPEDGPVTTLRLDLPMQRCPECGLDHLPARGQGDLTAALAAVIDAAVEAADPNA
;
A
#
# COMPACT_ATOMS: atom_id res chain seq x y z
N MET A 1 -1.80 -10.91 38.39
CA MET A 1 -0.57 -10.93 37.58
C MET A 1 -0.99 -11.36 36.19
N THR A 2 -0.57 -10.57 35.20
CA THR A 2 -1.19 -10.44 33.88
C THR A 2 -0.77 -11.54 32.91
N ASP A 3 -1.68 -12.46 32.60
CA ASP A 3 -1.63 -13.23 31.36
C ASP A 3 -2.21 -12.36 30.26
N ARG A 4 -1.32 -11.62 29.60
CA ARG A 4 -1.60 -10.88 28.38
C ARG A 4 -1.32 -11.85 27.23
N GLU A 5 -2.26 -12.74 26.96
CA GLU A 5 -2.25 -13.52 25.73
C GLU A 5 -2.48 -12.54 24.58
N ASP A 6 -1.45 -12.28 23.79
CA ASP A 6 -1.53 -11.58 22.51
C ASP A 6 -2.34 -12.44 21.53
N PRO A 7 -3.55 -12.04 21.11
CA PRO A 7 -4.25 -12.72 20.03
C PRO A 7 -3.79 -12.07 18.72
N GLY A 8 -2.77 -12.63 18.06
CA GLY A 8 -2.24 -11.96 16.88
C GLY A 8 -1.16 -12.69 16.10
N SER A 9 -1.47 -13.93 15.68
CA SER A 9 -0.73 -14.80 14.73
C SER A 9 -0.02 -16.01 15.36
N SER A 10 -0.83 -16.99 15.77
CA SER A 10 -0.42 -18.36 16.16
C SER A 10 0.09 -19.21 14.97
N ALA A 11 0.21 -18.64 13.76
CA ALA A 11 0.63 -19.40 12.60
C ALA A 11 2.16 -19.63 12.62
N ALA A 12 2.56 -20.91 12.69
CA ALA A 12 3.93 -21.33 12.49
C ALA A 12 4.55 -20.73 11.21
N CYS A 13 5.86 -20.50 11.24
CA CYS A 13 6.62 -20.05 10.08
C CYS A 13 6.42 -21.04 8.92
N PRO A 14 5.92 -20.60 7.76
CA PRO A 14 5.64 -21.49 6.64
C PRO A 14 6.92 -22.09 6.03
N VAL A 15 8.09 -21.52 6.34
CA VAL A 15 9.39 -21.96 5.82
C VAL A 15 10.08 -22.94 6.78
N CYS A 16 10.17 -22.61 8.08
CA CYS A 16 10.91 -23.44 9.05
C CYS A 16 10.06 -24.06 10.17
N GLY A 17 8.75 -23.82 10.20
CA GLY A 17 7.84 -24.36 11.22
C GLY A 17 7.91 -23.70 12.60
N SER A 18 8.81 -22.74 12.83
CA SER A 18 8.93 -22.06 14.13
C SER A 18 7.68 -21.24 14.47
N THR A 19 7.20 -21.33 15.70
CA THR A 19 6.07 -20.52 16.22
C THR A 19 6.54 -19.22 16.87
N SER A 20 7.85 -19.02 17.02
CA SER A 20 8.42 -17.82 17.64
C SER A 20 8.61 -16.73 16.60
N TRP A 21 7.90 -15.62 16.80
CA TRP A 21 7.90 -14.43 15.95
C TRP A 21 8.24 -13.19 16.76
N GLU A 22 9.07 -12.35 16.19
CA GLU A 22 9.31 -10.97 16.62
C GLU A 22 8.67 -10.03 15.60
N ARG A 23 7.93 -9.02 16.07
CA ARG A 23 7.37 -7.98 15.20
C ARG A 23 8.25 -6.73 15.24
N VAL A 24 8.82 -6.37 14.10
CA VAL A 24 9.62 -5.16 13.93
C VAL A 24 8.88 -4.15 13.05
N ARG A 25 9.21 -2.87 13.20
CA ARG A 25 8.67 -1.79 12.36
C ARG A 25 9.74 -1.26 11.42
N ARG A 26 9.38 -1.05 10.16
CA ARG A 26 10.28 -0.52 9.14
C ARG A 26 9.62 0.58 8.34
N THR A 27 10.46 1.53 7.95
CA THR A 27 10.13 2.48 6.90
C THR A 27 10.69 1.91 5.60
N ALA A 28 9.91 1.99 4.53
CA ALA A 28 10.31 1.53 3.22
C ALA A 28 9.83 2.50 2.15
N GLU A 29 10.62 2.62 1.10
CA GLU A 29 10.25 3.40 -0.09
C GLU A 29 10.40 2.51 -1.31
N ALA A 30 9.44 2.58 -2.21
CA ALA A 30 9.55 1.93 -3.50
C ALA A 30 8.92 2.80 -4.59
N THR A 31 9.48 2.69 -5.80
CA THR A 31 8.94 3.32 -7.00
C THR A 31 8.63 2.23 -8.03
N HIS A 32 7.45 2.28 -8.63
CA HIS A 32 7.08 1.43 -9.75
C HIS A 32 6.43 2.26 -10.85
N GLY A 33 6.99 2.19 -12.05
CA GLY A 33 6.54 2.98 -13.18
C GLY A 33 6.53 4.47 -12.84
N SER A 34 5.33 5.05 -12.80
CA SER A 34 5.13 6.47 -12.50
C SER A 34 4.77 6.78 -11.04
N ILE A 35 4.69 5.78 -10.16
CA ILE A 35 4.20 5.94 -8.78
C ILE A 35 5.33 5.64 -7.78
N ALA A 36 5.50 6.52 -6.80
CA ALA A 36 6.37 6.28 -5.65
C ALA A 36 5.55 6.20 -4.36
N ILE A 37 5.90 5.28 -3.47
CA ILE A 37 5.26 5.10 -2.17
C ILE A 37 6.33 5.07 -1.09
N LEU A 38 6.17 5.93 -0.08
CA LEU A 38 6.86 5.86 1.19
C LEU A 38 5.90 5.31 2.23
N ALA A 39 6.24 4.20 2.87
CA ALA A 39 5.48 3.59 3.94
C ALA A 39 6.20 3.78 5.28
N GLU A 40 5.56 4.49 6.21
CA GLU A 40 6.13 4.78 7.53
C GLU A 40 5.58 3.80 8.58
N GLY A 41 6.44 2.93 9.13
CA GLY A 41 6.10 2.07 10.26
C GLY A 41 5.40 0.76 9.91
N VAL A 42 5.70 0.18 8.74
CA VAL A 42 5.20 -1.14 8.31
C VAL A 42 5.63 -2.21 9.30
N SER A 43 4.67 -3.01 9.75
CA SER A 43 4.94 -4.14 10.65
C SER A 43 5.40 -5.36 9.84
N VAL A 44 6.57 -5.88 10.21
CA VAL A 44 7.16 -7.08 9.64
C VAL A 44 7.35 -8.10 10.76
N ASP A 45 6.78 -9.29 10.59
CA ASP A 45 7.02 -10.42 11.47
C ASP A 45 8.29 -11.15 11.01
N ARG A 46 9.22 -11.38 11.93
CA ARG A 46 10.48 -12.10 11.73
C ARG A 46 10.52 -13.32 12.63
N CYS A 47 10.77 -14.51 12.08
CA CYS A 47 10.96 -15.69 12.90
C CYS A 47 12.40 -15.78 13.43
N VAL A 48 12.62 -16.61 14.45
CA VAL A 48 13.96 -16.83 15.05
C VAL A 48 15.01 -17.34 14.04
N CYS A 49 14.58 -18.01 12.97
CA CYS A 49 15.45 -18.46 11.88
C CYS A 49 15.74 -17.37 10.83
N GLY A 50 15.18 -16.17 10.99
CA GLY A 50 15.42 -15.03 10.10
C GLY A 50 14.45 -14.89 8.93
N HIS A 51 13.50 -15.81 8.73
CA HIS A 51 12.44 -15.65 7.72
C HIS A 51 11.49 -14.51 8.09
N ARG A 52 11.10 -13.72 7.11
CA ARG A 52 10.35 -12.48 7.32
C ARG A 52 9.07 -12.48 6.49
N ARG A 53 8.02 -11.87 7.02
CA ARG A 53 6.76 -11.65 6.30
C ARG A 53 6.08 -10.38 6.79
N VAL A 54 5.29 -9.77 5.92
CA VAL A 54 4.31 -8.76 6.34
C VAL A 54 2.98 -9.49 6.61
N PRO A 55 2.28 -9.18 7.71
CA PRO A 55 0.97 -9.77 8.00
C PRO A 55 -0.02 -9.58 6.84
N MET A 56 -0.78 -10.63 6.51
CA MET A 56 -1.77 -10.58 5.42
C MET A 56 -2.81 -9.49 5.64
N ALA A 57 -3.28 -9.33 6.88
CA ALA A 57 -4.21 -8.26 7.28
C ALA A 57 -3.69 -6.85 6.93
N PHE A 58 -2.37 -6.60 7.00
CA PHE A 58 -1.80 -5.34 6.56
C PHE A 58 -1.87 -5.18 5.04
N ARG A 59 -1.54 -6.23 4.27
CA ARG A 59 -1.58 -6.20 2.80
C ARG A 59 -3.01 -5.88 2.31
N ASP A 60 -3.99 -6.55 2.89
CA ASP A 60 -5.41 -6.37 2.54
C ASP A 60 -5.91 -4.98 2.95
N ALA A 61 -5.59 -4.54 4.17
CA ALA A 61 -5.93 -3.20 4.64
C ALA A 61 -5.31 -2.10 3.78
N ALA A 62 -4.05 -2.24 3.37
CA ALA A 62 -3.37 -1.26 2.53
C ALA A 62 -3.99 -1.18 1.13
N SER A 63 -4.27 -2.33 0.52
CA SER A 63 -4.94 -2.39 -0.79
C SER A 63 -6.34 -1.76 -0.76
N SER A 64 -7.11 -2.08 0.29
CA SER A 64 -8.45 -1.53 0.51
C SER A 64 -8.41 -0.01 0.75
N ALA A 65 -7.52 0.46 1.63
CA ALA A 65 -7.39 1.88 1.95
C ALA A 65 -6.95 2.72 0.74
N CYS A 66 -6.00 2.22 -0.06
CA CYS A 66 -5.60 2.88 -1.31
C CYS A 66 -6.74 2.94 -2.32
N SER A 67 -7.47 1.83 -2.52
CA SER A 67 -8.60 1.78 -3.46
C SER A 67 -9.74 2.69 -3.05
N ALA A 68 -10.01 2.82 -1.75
CA ALA A 68 -11.03 3.73 -1.22
C ALA A 68 -10.62 5.21 -1.32
N SER A 69 -9.32 5.51 -1.16
CA SER A 69 -8.82 6.89 -1.06
C SER A 69 -8.36 7.49 -2.39
N ILE A 70 -8.08 6.66 -3.40
CA ILE A 70 -7.52 7.08 -4.68
C ILE A 70 -8.51 6.72 -5.79
N PRO A 71 -9.39 7.67 -6.18
CA PRO A 71 -10.32 7.45 -7.27
C PRO A 71 -9.56 7.18 -8.58
N VAL A 72 -9.79 6.03 -9.19
CA VAL A 72 -9.23 5.71 -10.51
C VAL A 72 -10.22 6.16 -11.58
N ALA A 73 -9.72 6.85 -12.61
CA ALA A 73 -10.52 7.23 -13.76
C ALA A 73 -10.97 5.99 -14.53
N ARG A 74 -12.16 6.03 -15.12
CA ARG A 74 -12.68 4.92 -15.93
C ARG A 74 -11.99 4.92 -17.29
N GLY A 75 -11.20 3.88 -17.57
CA GLY A 75 -10.50 3.71 -18.84
C GLY A 75 -11.44 3.56 -20.04
N ARG A 76 -11.08 4.14 -21.18
CA ARG A 76 -11.82 3.99 -22.46
C ARG A 76 -10.85 3.73 -23.61
N ARG A 77 -11.08 2.68 -24.41
CA ARG A 77 -10.12 2.17 -25.41
C ARG A 77 -9.74 3.17 -26.51
N LEU A 78 -10.63 4.09 -26.88
CA LEU A 78 -10.48 5.02 -28.01
C LEU A 78 -10.88 6.46 -27.65
N ARG A 79 -11.04 6.76 -26.36
CA ARG A 79 -11.44 8.08 -25.86
C ARG A 79 -10.58 8.39 -24.64
N PRO A 80 -10.44 9.66 -24.24
CA PRO A 80 -9.82 9.99 -22.96
C PRO A 80 -10.52 9.25 -21.82
N ASP A 81 -9.86 9.07 -20.69
CA ASP A 81 -10.48 8.49 -19.50
C ASP A 81 -11.72 9.29 -19.08
N ALA A 82 -12.61 8.69 -18.27
CA ALA A 82 -13.78 9.36 -17.74
C ALA A 82 -13.71 9.49 -16.22
N CYS A 83 -14.22 10.59 -15.68
CA CYS A 83 -14.43 10.75 -14.26
C CYS A 83 -15.37 9.65 -13.73
N VAL A 84 -15.01 8.96 -12.65
CA VAL A 84 -15.86 7.92 -12.06
C VAL A 84 -17.09 8.50 -11.36
N GLY A 85 -17.02 9.77 -10.90
CA GLY A 85 -18.13 10.46 -10.24
C GLY A 85 -19.17 11.02 -11.20
N CYS A 86 -18.77 11.87 -12.15
CA CYS A 86 -19.70 12.57 -13.06
C CYS A 86 -19.67 12.09 -14.52
N GLY A 87 -18.78 11.17 -14.90
CA GLY A 87 -18.68 10.64 -16.27
C GLY A 87 -18.02 11.58 -17.29
N ALA A 88 -17.65 12.79 -16.89
CA ALA A 88 -17.00 13.78 -17.75
C ALA A 88 -15.68 13.26 -18.32
N SER A 89 -15.31 13.74 -19.51
CA SER A 89 -14.03 13.39 -20.12
C SER A 89 -12.88 14.01 -19.34
N MET A 90 -11.89 13.19 -19.00
CA MET A 90 -10.65 13.62 -18.35
C MET A 90 -9.73 14.20 -19.42
N SER A 91 -9.81 15.51 -19.64
CA SER A 91 -9.03 16.24 -20.66
C SER A 91 -7.90 17.13 -20.09
N MET A 92 -7.92 17.39 -18.78
CA MET A 92 -6.90 18.22 -18.12
C MET A 92 -5.53 17.54 -18.14
N PRO A 93 -4.41 18.28 -18.10
CA PRO A 93 -3.08 17.67 -18.02
C PRO A 93 -2.89 16.92 -16.69
N VAL A 94 -2.13 15.83 -16.76
CA VAL A 94 -1.67 15.08 -15.58
C VAL A 94 -0.70 15.94 -14.77
N ARG A 95 -0.83 15.89 -13.44
CA ARG A 95 0.01 16.61 -12.48
C ARG A 95 0.48 15.66 -11.39
N ARG A 96 1.65 15.95 -10.82
CA ARG A 96 2.17 15.24 -9.65
C ARG A 96 1.43 15.70 -8.40
N SER A 97 0.98 14.75 -7.58
CA SER A 97 0.33 15.00 -6.30
C SER A 97 0.80 14.00 -5.27
N VAL A 98 1.04 14.48 -4.05
CA VAL A 98 1.26 13.61 -2.89
C VAL A 98 -0.08 13.37 -2.18
N ARG A 99 -0.37 12.11 -1.87
CA ARG A 99 -1.53 11.70 -1.06
C ARG A 99 -1.07 10.90 0.14
N ALA A 100 -1.58 11.23 1.32
CA ALA A 100 -1.40 10.43 2.51
C ALA A 100 -2.61 9.49 2.64
N VAL A 101 -2.35 8.19 2.76
CA VAL A 101 -3.36 7.15 3.00
C VAL A 101 -3.02 6.48 4.32
N THR A 102 -3.94 6.55 5.26
CA THR A 102 -3.80 5.88 6.56
C THR A 102 -4.32 4.46 6.44
N VAL A 103 -3.50 3.50 6.87
CA VAL A 103 -3.80 2.07 6.88
C VAL A 103 -3.96 1.62 8.33
N SER A 104 -5.14 1.13 8.65
CA SER A 104 -5.48 0.60 9.97
C SER A 104 -5.82 -0.88 9.86
N PRO A 105 -4.83 -1.79 9.96
CA PRO A 105 -5.09 -3.22 9.98
C PRO A 105 -5.82 -3.62 11.27
N GLU A 106 -6.68 -4.65 11.20
CA GLU A 106 -7.49 -5.13 12.33
C GLU A 106 -6.65 -5.44 13.58
N ASP A 107 -5.49 -6.07 13.40
CA ASP A 107 -4.58 -6.49 14.47
C ASP A 107 -3.19 -5.87 14.35
N GLY A 108 -3.10 -4.57 14.08
CA GLY A 108 -1.80 -3.91 13.95
C GLY A 108 -1.79 -2.41 14.16
N PRO A 109 -0.59 -1.82 14.24
CA PRO A 109 -0.46 -0.38 14.38
C PRO A 109 -0.91 0.33 13.11
N VAL A 110 -1.44 1.54 13.30
CA VAL A 110 -1.72 2.46 12.21
C VAL A 110 -0.42 2.80 11.48
N THR A 111 -0.45 2.68 10.15
CA THR A 111 0.66 2.98 9.24
C THR A 111 0.21 4.07 8.28
N THR A 112 1.11 4.97 7.88
CA THR A 112 0.80 5.96 6.85
C THR A 112 1.59 5.67 5.60
N LEU A 113 0.88 5.61 4.46
CA LEU A 113 1.46 5.57 3.12
C LEU A 113 1.43 6.97 2.54
N ARG A 114 2.57 7.48 2.08
CA ARG A 114 2.67 8.71 1.28
C ARG A 114 2.92 8.31 -0.16
N LEU A 115 1.95 8.58 -1.03
CA LEU A 115 1.97 8.20 -2.42
C LEU A 115 2.20 9.44 -3.29
N ASP A 116 3.27 9.45 -4.07
CA ASP A 116 3.46 10.36 -5.19
C ASP A 116 2.79 9.77 -6.44
N LEU A 117 1.69 10.39 -6.86
CA LEU A 117 0.80 9.90 -7.90
C LEU A 117 0.71 10.88 -9.07
N PRO A 118 0.65 10.38 -10.32
CA PRO A 118 0.23 11.17 -11.47
C PRO A 118 -1.31 11.31 -11.43
N MET A 119 -1.82 12.46 -10.99
CA MET A 119 -3.25 12.72 -10.87
C MET A 119 -3.75 13.63 -11.98
N GLN A 120 -5.00 13.44 -12.40
CA GLN A 120 -5.69 14.27 -13.38
C GLN A 120 -6.96 14.83 -12.76
N ARG A 121 -7.14 16.15 -12.82
CA ARG A 121 -8.33 16.81 -12.28
C ARG A 121 -9.49 16.74 -13.26
N CYS A 122 -10.66 16.33 -12.80
CA CYS A 122 -11.89 16.39 -13.60
C CYS A 122 -12.27 17.86 -13.85
N PRO A 123 -12.51 18.28 -15.11
CA PRO A 123 -12.84 19.67 -15.42
C PRO A 123 -14.22 20.08 -14.88
N GLU A 124 -15.13 19.13 -14.68
CA GLU A 124 -16.51 19.40 -14.25
C GLU A 124 -16.65 19.39 -12.71
N CYS A 125 -16.32 18.27 -12.05
CA CYS A 125 -16.51 18.14 -10.60
C CYS A 125 -15.27 18.50 -9.78
N GLY A 126 -14.14 18.80 -10.43
CA GLY A 126 -12.92 19.23 -9.76
C GLY A 126 -12.20 18.13 -8.95
N LEU A 127 -12.68 16.89 -8.94
CA LEU A 127 -12.04 15.77 -8.26
C LEU A 127 -10.78 15.32 -9.00
N ASP A 128 -9.76 14.94 -8.24
CA ASP A 128 -8.54 14.36 -8.79
C ASP A 128 -8.68 12.84 -8.93
N HIS A 129 -8.30 12.33 -10.09
CA HIS A 129 -8.32 10.90 -10.40
C HIS A 129 -6.94 10.41 -10.84
N LEU A 130 -6.59 9.19 -10.44
CA LEU A 130 -5.48 8.46 -11.06
C LEU A 130 -5.91 8.02 -12.47
N PRO A 131 -5.12 8.25 -13.53
CA PRO A 131 -5.41 7.72 -14.86
C PRO A 131 -5.57 6.20 -14.84
N ALA A 132 -6.43 5.65 -15.70
CA ALA A 132 -6.79 4.24 -15.65
C ALA A 132 -5.58 3.29 -15.77
N ARG A 133 -4.61 3.66 -16.61
CA ARG A 133 -3.35 2.92 -16.78
C ARG A 133 -2.48 2.87 -15.52
N GLY A 134 -2.62 3.85 -14.63
CA GLY A 134 -1.84 3.95 -13.39
C GLY A 134 -2.31 2.98 -12.30
N GLN A 135 -3.46 2.32 -12.46
CA GLN A 135 -3.94 1.34 -11.49
C GLN A 135 -2.99 0.14 -11.35
N GLY A 136 -2.42 -0.33 -12.46
CA GLY A 136 -1.40 -1.39 -12.45
C GLY A 136 -0.14 -0.94 -11.71
N ASP A 137 0.36 0.26 -12.03
CA ASP A 137 1.50 0.87 -11.34
C ASP A 137 1.26 1.00 -9.83
N LEU A 138 0.04 1.36 -9.40
CA LEU A 138 -0.28 1.54 -7.98
C LEU A 138 -0.23 0.22 -7.24
N THR A 139 -0.84 -0.82 -7.80
CA THR A 139 -0.81 -2.17 -7.22
C THR A 139 0.61 -2.71 -7.15
N ALA A 140 1.40 -2.51 -8.20
CA ALA A 140 2.79 -2.97 -8.26
C ALA A 140 3.70 -2.17 -7.31
N ALA A 141 3.52 -0.85 -7.19
CA ALA A 141 4.23 -0.02 -6.22
C ALA A 141 3.90 -0.42 -4.78
N LEU A 142 2.64 -0.76 -4.50
CA LEU A 142 2.22 -1.23 -3.18
C LEU A 142 2.86 -2.58 -2.84
N ALA A 143 2.93 -3.51 -3.80
CA ALA A 143 3.66 -4.76 -3.60
C ALA A 143 5.15 -4.50 -3.35
N ALA A 144 5.77 -3.64 -4.17
CA ALA A 144 7.19 -3.32 -4.06
C ALA A 144 7.56 -2.67 -2.72
N VAL A 145 6.74 -1.75 -2.19
CA VAL A 145 7.04 -1.11 -0.89
C VAL A 145 6.90 -2.10 0.28
N ILE A 146 5.99 -3.07 0.16
CA ILE A 146 5.85 -4.16 1.13
C ILE A 146 7.08 -5.06 1.10
N ASP A 147 7.57 -5.41 -0.08
CA ASP A 147 8.77 -6.23 -0.24
C ASP A 147 10.03 -5.48 0.25
N ALA A 148 10.15 -4.19 -0.06
CA ALA A 148 11.21 -3.33 0.47
C ALA A 148 11.19 -3.23 2.01
N ALA A 149 10.00 -3.25 2.64
CA ALA A 149 9.90 -3.30 4.11
C ALA A 149 10.41 -4.63 4.67
N VAL A 150 10.17 -5.74 3.98
CA VAL A 150 10.70 -7.07 4.34
C VAL A 150 12.22 -7.11 4.20
N GLU A 151 12.77 -6.47 3.16
CA GLU A 151 14.22 -6.35 2.94
C GLU A 151 14.87 -5.47 4.01
N ALA A 152 14.29 -4.31 4.33
CA ALA A 152 14.77 -3.41 5.39
C ALA A 152 14.69 -4.03 6.81
N ALA A 153 13.95 -5.12 6.98
CA ALA A 153 13.92 -5.89 8.21
C ALA A 153 15.09 -6.88 8.34
N ASP A 154 15.93 -7.04 7.31
CA ASP A 154 17.17 -7.81 7.39
C ASP A 154 18.25 -7.04 8.18
N PRO A 155 18.78 -7.58 9.28
CA PRO A 155 19.89 -6.95 9.99
C PRO A 155 21.22 -6.97 9.22
N ASN A 156 21.31 -7.72 8.12
CA ASN A 156 22.53 -7.85 7.31
C ASN A 156 22.43 -7.14 5.95
N ALA A 157 21.34 -6.42 5.67
CA ALA A 157 21.15 -5.63 4.45
C ALA A 157 21.75 -4.22 4.59
#